data_AF-A0A7C2UI41-F1
#
_entry.id   AF-A0A7C2UI41-F1
#
_cell.length_a   1.000
_cell.length_b   1.000
_cell.length_c   1.000
_cell.angle_alpha   90.00
_cell.angle_beta   90.00
_cell.angle_gamma   90.00
#
_symmetry.space_group_name_H-M   'P 1'
#
loop_
_entity.id
_entity.type
_entity.pdbx_description
1 polymer ?
#
loop_
_entity_poly.entity_id
_entity_poly.type
_entity_poly.pdbx_seq_one_letter_code
_entity_poly.pdbx_strand_id
1 'polypeptide(L)' 'NDYPAEAIIAAAKRLKCDLIFMGSHGRSGFRASMLGSQTQKVLAQSKIPVLVSR' A
#
# COMPACT_ATOMS: atom_id res chain seq x y z
N ASN A 1 18.14 0.57 3.50
CA ASN A 1 17.65 0.59 2.10
C ASN A 1 16.28 -0.05 2.08
N ASP A 2 15.27 0.67 2.56
CA ASP A 2 13.89 0.17 2.60
C ASP A 2 13.03 1.03 1.69
N TYR A 3 12.62 0.44 0.58
CA TYR A 3 11.70 1.01 -0.39
C TYR A 3 10.46 0.10 -0.53
N PRO A 4 9.69 -0.17 0.55
CA PRO A 4 8.63 -1.17 0.48
C PRO A 4 7.53 -0.76 -0.51
N ALA A 5 7.22 0.53 -0.60
CA ALA A 5 6.20 1.03 -1.52
C ALA A 5 6.62 0.83 -2.98
N GLU A 6 7.87 1.18 -3.31
CA GLU A 6 8.44 0.98 -4.63
C GLU A 6 8.51 -0.50 -4.99
N ALA A 7 8.92 -1.36 -4.03
CA ALA A 7 8.99 -2.80 -4.22
C ALA A 7 7.60 -3.43 -4.47
N ILE A 8 6.57 -2.99 -3.74
CA ILE A 8 5.17 -3.43 -3.95
C ILE A 8 4.72 -3.05 -5.37
N ILE A 9 4.92 -1.80 -5.78
CA ILE A 9 4.52 -1.33 -7.11
C ILE A 9 5.29 -2.06 -8.22
N ALA A 10 6.61 -2.26 -8.05
CA ALA A 10 7.44 -2.98 -9.01
C ALA A 10 7.03 -4.45 -9.14
N ALA A 11 6.73 -5.11 -8.02
CA ALA A 11 6.24 -6.48 -8.01
C ALA A 11 4.88 -6.60 -8.72
N ALA A 12 3.93 -5.70 -8.40
CA ALA A 12 2.61 -5.69 -9.02
C ALA A 12 2.69 -5.47 -10.54
N LYS A 13 3.57 -4.57 -11.01
CA LYS A 13 3.83 -4.38 -12.44
C LYS A 13 4.44 -5.62 -13.09
N ARG A 14 5.46 -6.21 -12.47
CA ARG A 14 6.15 -7.40 -12.99
C ARG A 14 5.22 -8.61 -13.11
N LEU A 15 4.32 -8.76 -12.15
CA LEU A 15 3.34 -9.84 -12.10
C LEU A 15 2.06 -9.54 -12.90
N LYS A 16 1.97 -8.35 -13.52
CA LYS A 16 0.79 -7.90 -14.27
C LYS A 16 -0.49 -7.97 -13.44
N CYS A 17 -0.42 -7.53 -12.18
CA CYS A 17 -1.58 -7.48 -11.30
C CYS A 17 -2.58 -6.41 -11.78
N ASP A 18 -3.87 -6.73 -11.73
CA ASP A 18 -4.95 -5.78 -12.02
C ASP A 18 -5.34 -4.92 -10.80
N LEU A 19 -4.92 -5.32 -9.60
CA LEU A 19 -5.23 -4.65 -8.32
C LEU A 19 -4.13 -4.90 -7.29
N ILE A 20 -3.84 -3.89 -6.47
CA ILE A 20 -3.05 -4.01 -5.24
C ILE A 20 -4.01 -3.94 -4.04
N PHE A 21 -4.05 -4.97 -3.22
CA PHE A 21 -4.78 -4.95 -1.95
C PHE A 21 -3.85 -4.63 -0.79
N MET A 22 -4.21 -3.64 0.03
CA MET A 22 -3.47 -3.29 1.24
C MET A 22 -4.40 -3.29 2.46
N GLY A 23 -4.01 -4.01 3.52
CA GLY A 23 -4.64 -3.89 4.83
C GLY A 23 -4.15 -2.63 5.55
N SER A 24 -5.04 -1.97 6.30
CA SER A 24 -4.69 -0.82 7.15
C SER A 24 -4.83 -1.10 8.65
N HIS A 25 -5.29 -2.29 9.05
CA HIS A 25 -5.24 -2.75 10.44
C HIS A 25 -3.78 -2.94 10.94
N GLY A 26 -3.42 -2.19 11.99
CA GLY A 26 -2.18 -2.34 12.75
C GLY A 26 -2.44 -2.36 14.27
N ARG A 27 -1.67 -3.20 14.97
CA ARG A 27 -1.61 -3.31 16.45
C ARG A 27 -1.15 -1.99 17.07
N SER A 28 -1.75 -1.64 18.21
CA SER A 28 -1.46 -0.51 19.11
C SER A 28 -2.08 0.83 18.68
N GLY A 29 -3.04 1.27 19.49
CA GLY A 29 -3.80 2.49 19.28
C GLY A 29 -2.92 3.74 19.39
N PHE A 30 -3.01 4.59 18.39
CA PHE A 30 -3.20 6.03 18.55
C PHE A 30 -3.59 6.57 17.17
N ARG A 31 -4.81 7.11 17.04
CA ARG A 31 -5.45 7.73 15.86
C ARG A 31 -6.19 6.78 14.91
N ALA A 32 -7.46 6.54 15.23
CA ALA A 32 -8.44 5.69 14.53
C ALA A 32 -8.87 6.14 13.10
N SER A 33 -8.00 6.76 12.29
CA SER A 33 -8.34 7.06 10.88
C SER A 33 -7.16 7.30 9.93
N MET A 34 -5.90 7.11 10.37
CA MET A 34 -4.75 7.41 9.51
C MET A 34 -4.27 6.17 8.75
N LEU A 35 -4.18 6.28 7.42
CA LEU A 35 -3.54 5.29 6.57
C LEU A 35 -2.05 5.16 6.93
N GLY A 36 -1.51 3.94 6.96
CA GLY A 36 -0.09 3.70 7.18
C GLY A 36 0.79 4.42 6.13
N SER A 37 1.99 4.83 6.53
CA SER A 37 2.92 5.58 5.67
C SER A 37 3.24 4.87 4.35
N GLN A 38 3.30 3.53 4.38
CA GLN A 38 3.51 2.74 3.18
C GLN A 38 2.28 2.69 2.28
N THR A 39 1.08 2.56 2.84
CA THR A 39 -0.18 2.62 2.09
C THR A 39 -0.35 3.96 1.38
N GLN A 40 -0.02 5.07 2.06
CA GLN A 40 -0.06 6.40 1.44
C GLN A 40 0.91 6.53 0.26
N LYS A 41 2.15 6.05 0.41
CA LYS A 41 3.15 6.07 -0.68
C LYS A 41 2.71 5.23 -1.88
N VAL A 42 2.13 4.05 -1.65
CA VAL A 42 1.63 3.19 -2.73
C VAL A 42 0.46 3.86 -3.46
N LEU A 43 -0.50 4.43 -2.72
CA LEU A 43 -1.62 5.19 -3.30
C LEU A 43 -1.14 6.37 -4.15
N ALA A 44 -0.10 7.08 -3.71
CA ALA A 44 0.42 8.24 -4.42
C ALA A 44 1.17 7.90 -5.72
N GLN A 45 1.77 6.70 -5.82
CA GLN A 45 2.71 6.36 -6.89
C GLN A 45 2.23 5.22 -7.82
N SER A 46 1.25 4.41 -7.39
CA SER A 46 0.78 3.27 -8.17
C SER A 46 -0.04 3.72 -9.38
N LYS A 47 0.22 3.10 -10.54
CA LYS A 47 -0.66 3.16 -11.72
C LYS A 47 -1.67 2.00 -11.77
N ILE A 48 -1.48 1.00 -10.91
CA ILE A 48 -2.38 -0.13 -10.73
C ILE A 48 -3.39 0.26 -9.65
N PRO A 49 -4.70 0.00 -9.85
CA PRO A 49 -5.72 0.26 -8.83
C PRO A 49 -5.30 -0.26 -7.45
N VAL A 50 -5.60 0.50 -6.40
CA VAL A 50 -5.25 0.14 -5.01
C VAL A 50 -6.54 0.11 -4.19
N LEU A 51 -6.85 -1.05 -3.62
CA LEU A 51 -7.94 -1.21 -2.65
C LEU A 51 -7.35 -1.27 -1.25
N VAL A 52 -7.80 -0.36 -0.39
CA VAL A 52 -7.43 -0.36 1.02
C VAL A 52 -8.61 -0.83 1.86
N SER A 53 -8.40 -1.92 2.57
CA SER A 53 -9.35 -2.39 3.59
C SER A 53 -8.90 -1.86 4.94
N ARG A 54 -9.87 -1.34 5.72
CA ARG A 54 -9.67 -1.13 7.15
C ARG A 54 -9.55 -2.49 7.72
#